data_AF-A0A537WRW7-F1
#
_entry.id   AF-A0A537WRW7-F1
#
_cell.length_a   1.000
_cell.length_b   1.000
_cell.length_c   1.000
_cell.angle_alpha   90.00
_cell.angle_beta   90.00
_cell.angle_gamma   90.00
#
_symmetry.space_group_name_H-M   'P 1'
#
loop_
_entity.id
_entity.type
_entity.pdbx_description
1 polymer ?
#
loop_
_entity_poly.entity_id
_entity_poly.type
_entity_poly.pdbx_seq_one_letter_code
_entity_poly.pdbx_strand_id
1 'polypeptide(L)'
;MTAAGQEPADAESRSRGTSTLDTAERARIRTGALAIATVVATAFAVYGLLSTFVNAPRVFGDEVIYMDAADSLADGHGLRVQGERYGRGPGYPAAIAPILVATQNRTVAYLWIKL
;
A
#
# COMPACT_ATOMS: atom_id res chain seq x y z
N MET A 1 -41.83 41.47 48.52
CA MET A 1 -40.43 41.76 48.16
C MET A 1 -40.08 40.88 46.97
N THR A 2 -39.83 41.50 45.83
CA THR A 2 -39.78 40.90 44.49
C THR A 2 -38.39 40.36 44.20
N ALA A 3 -38.29 39.09 43.80
CA ALA A 3 -37.13 38.53 43.10
C ALA A 3 -37.56 37.28 42.33
N ALA A 4 -38.30 37.46 41.23
CA ALA A 4 -38.59 36.40 40.29
C ALA A 4 -38.46 36.99 38.89
N GLY A 5 -37.41 36.61 38.17
CA GLY A 5 -37.26 36.95 36.75
C GLY A 5 -35.82 37.12 36.31
N GLN A 6 -35.01 36.05 36.30
CA GLN A 6 -33.75 36.05 35.53
C GLN A 6 -33.23 34.66 35.12
N GLU A 7 -34.05 33.61 34.99
CA GLU A 7 -33.54 32.25 34.65
C GLU A 7 -33.84 31.65 33.26
N PRO A 8 -34.72 32.15 32.37
CA PRO A 8 -34.91 31.48 31.08
C PRO A 8 -33.86 31.86 30.02
N ALA A 9 -33.23 33.04 30.09
CA ALA A 9 -32.34 33.56 29.05
C ALA A 9 -30.94 32.90 29.05
N ASP A 10 -30.46 32.50 30.22
CA ASP A 10 -29.10 31.97 30.39
C ASP A 10 -28.99 30.51 29.94
N ALA A 11 -30.05 29.72 30.10
CA ALA A 11 -30.09 28.32 29.65
C ALA A 11 -30.13 28.21 28.13
N GLU A 12 -30.88 29.09 27.47
CA GLU A 12 -31.01 29.10 26.01
C GLU A 12 -29.71 29.59 25.33
N SER A 13 -29.07 30.62 25.90
CA SER A 13 -27.74 31.08 25.44
C SER A 13 -26.65 30.02 25.63
N ARG A 14 -26.69 29.26 26.72
CA ARG A 14 -25.71 28.20 27.01
C ARG A 14 -25.88 26.99 26.07
N SER A 15 -27.11 26.63 25.72
CA SER A 15 -27.45 25.59 24.72
C SER A 15 -27.06 25.99 23.29
N ARG A 16 -27.30 27.25 22.93
CA ARG A 16 -26.97 27.77 21.60
C ARG A 16 -25.45 27.88 21.39
N GLY A 17 -24.70 28.27 22.42
CA GLY A 17 -23.24 28.36 22.39
C GLY A 17 -22.54 27.01 22.23
N THR A 18 -23.03 25.95 22.90
CA THR A 18 -22.47 24.59 22.77
C THR A 18 -22.75 23.97 21.39
N SER A 19 -23.93 24.21 20.81
CA SER A 19 -24.27 23.72 19.47
C SER A 19 -23.42 24.34 18.36
N THR A 20 -23.13 25.64 18.43
CA THR A 20 -22.28 26.31 17.44
C THR A 20 -20.81 25.89 17.54
N LEU A 21 -20.32 25.64 18.75
CA LEU A 21 -18.95 25.15 18.97
C LEU A 21 -18.78 23.70 18.48
N ASP A 22 -19.76 22.82 18.71
CA ASP A 22 -19.74 21.44 18.20
C ASP A 22 -19.80 21.41 16.66
N THR A 23 -20.59 22.30 16.05
CA THR A 23 -20.68 22.41 14.58
C THR A 23 -19.37 22.91 13.96
N ALA A 24 -18.74 23.91 14.57
CA ALA A 24 -17.46 24.44 14.11
C ALA A 24 -16.33 23.41 14.23
N GLU A 25 -16.32 22.63 15.32
CA GLU A 25 -15.33 21.58 15.54
C GLU A 25 -15.49 20.43 14.54
N ARG A 26 -16.72 19.97 14.29
CA ARG A 26 -17.00 18.98 13.23
C ARG A 26 -16.58 19.47 11.85
N ALA A 27 -16.79 20.75 11.54
CA ALA A 27 -16.37 21.34 10.28
C ALA A 27 -14.85 21.36 10.13
N ARG A 28 -14.10 21.66 11.21
CA ARG A 28 -12.63 21.61 11.23
C ARG A 28 -12.12 20.19 11.02
N ILE A 29 -12.67 19.21 11.74
CA ILE A 29 -12.29 17.80 11.59
C ILE A 29 -12.56 17.32 10.16
N ARG A 30 -13.72 17.65 9.59
CA ARG A 30 -14.07 17.30 8.21
C ARG A 30 -13.11 17.92 7.20
N THR A 31 -12.75 19.18 7.41
CA THR A 31 -11.79 19.90 6.56
C THR A 31 -10.39 19.27 6.65
N GLY A 32 -9.94 18.93 7.86
CA GLY A 32 -8.68 18.22 8.07
C GLY A 32 -8.67 16.84 7.41
N ALA A 33 -9.74 16.06 7.57
CA ALA A 33 -9.87 14.75 6.93
C ALA A 33 -9.88 14.86 5.40
N LEU A 34 -10.57 15.86 4.84
CA LEU A 34 -10.54 16.15 3.41
C LEU A 34 -9.13 16.51 2.94
N ALA A 35 -8.42 17.37 3.66
CA ALA A 35 -7.05 17.74 3.31
C ALA A 35 -6.12 16.53 3.30
N ILE A 36 -6.19 15.66 4.31
CA ILE A 36 -5.41 14.41 4.35
C ILE A 36 -5.79 13.51 3.17
N ALA A 37 -7.10 13.31 2.94
CA ALA A 37 -7.58 12.48 1.83
C ALA A 37 -7.10 13.01 0.48
N THR A 38 -7.09 14.33 0.28
CA THR A 38 -6.57 14.97 -0.93
C THR A 38 -5.07 14.71 -1.07
N VAL A 39 -4.27 14.89 -0.02
CA VAL A 39 -2.82 14.64 -0.06
C VAL A 39 -2.53 13.18 -0.40
N VAL A 40 -3.22 12.23 0.23
CA VAL A 40 -3.04 10.79 -0.02
C VAL A 40 -3.46 10.44 -1.45
N ALA A 41 -4.61 10.93 -1.92
CA ALA A 41 -5.09 10.69 -3.28
C ALA A 41 -4.14 11.27 -4.33
N THR A 42 -3.63 12.49 -4.11
CA THR A 42 -2.64 13.11 -5.00
C THR A 42 -1.33 12.34 -5.00
N ALA A 43 -0.81 11.94 -3.83
CA ALA A 43 0.41 11.14 -3.74
C ALA A 43 0.26 9.80 -4.47
N PHE A 44 -0.88 9.12 -4.29
CA PHE A 44 -1.18 7.86 -4.99
C PHE A 44 -1.26 8.05 -6.51
N ALA A 45 -1.94 9.10 -6.97
CA ALA A 45 -2.07 9.40 -8.40
C ALA A 45 -0.70 9.75 -9.03
N VAL A 46 0.08 10.59 -8.36
CA VAL A 46 1.45 10.95 -8.81
C VAL A 46 2.34 9.72 -8.83
N TYR A 47 2.32 8.90 -7.78
CA TYR A 47 3.09 7.65 -7.74
C TYR A 47 2.67 6.70 -8.86
N GLY A 48 1.35 6.50 -9.06
CA GLY A 48 0.81 5.67 -10.12
C GLY A 48 1.25 6.15 -11.51
N LEU A 49 1.16 7.46 -11.76
CA LEU A 49 1.62 8.07 -13.01
C LEU A 49 3.13 7.92 -13.19
N LEU A 50 3.95 8.19 -12.17
CA LEU A 50 5.39 7.99 -12.24
C LEU A 50 5.75 6.52 -12.49
N SER A 51 4.97 5.58 -11.94
CA SER A 51 5.18 4.15 -12.14
C SER A 51 4.95 3.67 -13.57
N THR A 52 4.23 4.41 -14.41
CA THR A 52 4.05 4.05 -15.83
C THR A 52 5.27 4.41 -16.68
N PHE A 53 6.09 5.36 -16.24
CA PHE A 53 7.32 5.75 -16.92
C PHE A 53 8.52 4.86 -16.57
N VAL A 54 8.39 4.03 -15.53
CA VAL A 54 9.42 3.06 -15.17
C VAL A 54 9.21 1.79 -16.00
N ASN A 55 9.93 1.70 -17.12
CA ASN A 55 10.08 0.46 -17.89
C ASN A 55 11.05 -0.51 -17.21
N ALA A 56 10.74 -0.89 -15.97
CA ALA A 56 11.43 -1.97 -15.28
C ALA A 56 10.39 -3.04 -14.91
N PRO A 57 10.72 -4.34 -15.06
CA PRO A 57 9.86 -5.40 -14.56
C PRO A 57 9.59 -5.15 -13.08
N ARG A 58 8.33 -5.26 -12.66
CA ARG A 58 7.87 -5.00 -11.28
C ARG A 58 8.28 -6.14 -10.34
N VAL A 59 9.57 -6.46 -10.28
CA VAL A 59 10.07 -7.61 -9.53
C VAL A 59 10.02 -7.31 -8.04
N PHE A 60 9.15 -8.00 -7.31
CA PHE A 60 9.11 -7.95 -5.86
C PHE A 60 10.32 -8.71 -5.28
N GLY A 61 10.80 -8.30 -4.11
CA GLY A 61 12.05 -8.84 -3.54
C GLY A 61 12.03 -10.35 -3.30
N ASP A 62 10.85 -10.94 -3.07
CA ASP A 62 10.65 -12.38 -2.99
C ASP A 62 10.70 -13.07 -4.36
N GLU A 63 10.17 -12.43 -5.41
CA GLU A 63 10.24 -12.91 -6.79
C GLU A 63 11.70 -13.02 -7.28
N VAL A 64 12.57 -12.08 -6.89
CA VAL A 64 14.02 -12.18 -7.15
C VAL A 64 14.59 -13.45 -6.50
N ILE A 65 14.24 -13.70 -5.23
CA ILE A 65 14.75 -14.84 -4.47
C ILE A 65 14.28 -16.18 -5.09
N TYR A 66 13.04 -16.25 -5.57
CA TYR A 66 12.52 -17.43 -6.25
C TYR A 66 13.16 -17.64 -7.63
N MET A 67 13.36 -16.58 -8.41
CA MET A 67 14.02 -16.66 -9.71
C MET A 67 15.49 -17.05 -9.59
N ASP A 68 16.23 -16.51 -8.62
CA ASP A 68 17.62 -16.92 -8.35
C ASP A 68 17.70 -18.42 -7.99
N ALA A 69 16.78 -18.91 -7.15
CA ALA A 69 16.72 -20.33 -6.78
C ALA A 69 16.38 -21.23 -7.97
N ALA A 70 15.51 -20.75 -8.87
CA ALA A 70 15.08 -21.49 -10.04
C ALA A 70 16.11 -21.49 -11.17
N ASP A 71 16.82 -20.38 -11.40
CA ASP A 71 17.97 -20.34 -12.32
C ASP A 71 19.09 -21.26 -11.83
N SER A 72 19.43 -21.19 -10.54
CA SER A 72 20.41 -22.11 -9.95
C SER A 72 19.99 -23.58 -10.10
N LEU A 73 18.69 -23.88 -10.04
CA LEU A 73 18.18 -25.22 -10.28
C LEU A 73 18.25 -25.61 -11.75
N ALA A 74 17.90 -24.70 -12.66
CA ALA A 74 17.98 -24.88 -14.11
C ALA A 74 19.42 -25.15 -14.58
N ASP A 75 20.39 -24.48 -13.96
CA ASP A 75 21.83 -24.64 -14.22
C ASP A 75 22.44 -25.90 -13.56
N GLY A 76 21.63 -26.67 -12.82
CA GLY A 76 22.07 -27.90 -12.16
C GLY A 76 22.84 -27.69 -10.85
N HIS A 77 22.89 -26.46 -10.33
CA HIS A 77 23.55 -26.13 -9.05
C HIS A 77 22.67 -26.40 -7.82
N GLY A 78 21.43 -26.86 -8.03
CA GLY A 78 20.44 -27.06 -6.98
C GLY A 78 19.79 -25.75 -6.53
N LEU A 79 19.02 -25.77 -5.45
CA LEU A 79 18.31 -24.59 -4.95
C LEU A 79 19.27 -23.67 -4.17
N ARG A 80 19.77 -22.61 -4.82
CA ARG A 80 20.67 -21.63 -4.21
C ARG A 80 20.28 -20.21 -4.61
N VAL A 81 20.56 -19.26 -3.72
CA VAL A 81 20.34 -17.83 -3.95
C VAL A 81 21.61 -17.11 -3.58
N GLN A 82 22.21 -16.40 -4.54
CA GLN A 82 23.48 -15.67 -4.34
C GLN A 82 24.60 -16.56 -3.76
N GLY A 83 24.65 -17.83 -4.17
CA GLY A 83 25.63 -18.80 -3.68
C GLY A 83 25.25 -19.49 -2.37
N GLU A 84 24.26 -19.02 -1.63
CA GLU A 84 23.80 -19.62 -0.38
C GLU A 84 22.67 -20.64 -0.59
N ARG A 85 22.48 -21.55 0.36
CA ARG A 85 21.37 -22.52 0.30
C ARG A 85 20.03 -21.79 0.39
N TYR A 86 19.12 -22.14 -0.52
CA TYR A 86 17.76 -21.64 -0.49
C TYR A 86 16.99 -22.24 0.71
N GLY A 87 16.62 -21.39 1.67
CA GLY A 87 16.03 -21.78 2.97
C GLY A 87 14.50 -21.91 3.00
N ARG A 88 13.82 -21.96 1.85
CA ARG A 88 12.34 -22.04 1.76
C ARG A 88 11.89 -23.28 0.99
N GLY A 89 10.57 -23.50 0.94
CA GLY A 89 9.97 -24.64 0.24
C GLY A 89 10.37 -24.70 -1.25
N PRO A 90 10.75 -25.88 -1.77
CA PRO A 90 11.31 -26.03 -3.12
C PRO A 90 10.27 -25.95 -4.24
N GLY A 91 8.98 -26.08 -3.90
CA GLY A 91 7.91 -26.30 -4.87
C GLY A 91 7.78 -25.18 -5.90
N TYR A 92 7.85 -23.92 -5.45
CA TYR A 92 7.71 -22.78 -6.36
C TYR A 92 8.92 -22.60 -7.29
N PRO A 93 10.19 -22.60 -6.81
CA PRO A 93 11.37 -22.60 -7.70
C PRO A 93 11.40 -23.77 -8.69
N ALA A 94 11.02 -24.98 -8.24
CA ALA A 94 10.97 -26.15 -9.10
C ALA A 94 9.92 -26.03 -10.22
N ALA A 95 8.77 -25.40 -9.92
CA ALA A 95 7.71 -25.18 -10.90
C ALA A 95 8.10 -24.15 -11.98
N ILE A 96 8.86 -23.11 -11.62
CA ILE A 96 9.24 -22.04 -12.57
C ILE A 96 10.56 -22.31 -13.31
N ALA A 97 11.42 -23.21 -12.82
CA ALA A 97 12.69 -23.54 -13.46
C ALA A 97 12.56 -23.97 -14.94
N PRO A 98 11.58 -24.79 -15.36
CA PRO A 98 11.40 -25.13 -16.77
C PRO A 98 11.07 -23.91 -17.65
N ILE A 99 10.36 -22.92 -17.12
CA ILE A 99 10.03 -21.68 -17.84
C ILE A 99 11.29 -20.86 -18.08
N LEU A 100 12.19 -20.81 -17.08
CA LEU A 100 13.48 -20.13 -17.19
C LEU A 100 14.39 -20.84 -18.21
N VAL A 101 14.43 -22.18 -18.20
CA VAL A 101 15.13 -22.97 -19.23
C VAL A 101 14.58 -22.69 -20.63
N ALA A 102 13.26 -22.63 -20.78
CA ALA A 102 12.63 -22.46 -22.09
C ALA A 102 12.78 -21.04 -22.66
N THR A 103 12.75 -20.01 -21.79
CA THR A 103 12.75 -18.61 -22.23
C THR A 103 14.15 -18.01 -22.32
N GLN A 104 15.13 -18.53 -21.56
CA GLN A 104 16.50 -18.01 -21.49
C GLN A 104 16.59 -16.49 -21.23
N ASN A 105 15.50 -15.89 -20.73
CA ASN A 105 15.37 -14.46 -20.54
C ASN A 105 14.47 -14.20 -19.34
N ARG A 106 15.05 -13.68 -18.25
CA ARG A 106 14.34 -13.40 -17.00
C ARG A 106 13.12 -12.51 -17.17
N THR A 107 13.19 -11.49 -18.03
CA THR A 107 12.06 -10.57 -18.26
C THR A 107 10.91 -11.28 -18.96
N VAL A 108 11.20 -12.15 -19.91
CA VAL A 108 10.19 -12.97 -20.58
C VAL A 108 9.64 -14.02 -19.62
N ALA A 109 10.49 -14.78 -18.93
CA ALA A 109 10.08 -15.76 -17.91
C ALA A 109 9.13 -15.16 -16.88
N TYR A 110 9.44 -13.94 -16.41
CA TYR A 110 8.63 -13.22 -15.46
C TYR A 110 7.20 -12.93 -15.96
N LEU A 111 7.06 -12.54 -17.24
CA LEU A 111 5.74 -12.37 -17.86
C LEU A 111 4.96 -13.68 -17.88
N TRP A 112 5.62 -14.80 -18.21
CA TRP A 112 4.99 -16.12 -18.23
C TRP A 112 4.59 -16.63 -16.85
N ILE A 113 5.38 -16.35 -15.81
CA ILE A 113 5.08 -16.74 -14.43
C ILE A 113 3.89 -15.95 -13.86
N LYS A 114 3.66 -14.74 -14.37
CA LYS A 114 2.57 -13.85 -13.92
C LYS A 114 1.29 -13.95 -14.73
N LEU A 115 1.28 -14.70 -15.83
CA LEU A 115 0.10 -14.97 -16.65
C LEU A 115 -0.77 -16.04 -15.99
#